data_AF-A0A533VY27-F1
#
_entry.id   AF-A0A533VY27-F1
#
_cell.length_a   1.000
_cell.length_b   1.000
_cell.length_c   1.000
_cell.angle_alpha   90.00
_cell.angle_beta   90.00
_cell.angle_gamma   90.00
#
_symmetry.space_group_name_H-M   'P 1'
#
loop_
_entity.id
_entity.type
_entity.pdbx_description
1 polymer ?
#
loop_
_entity_poly.entity_id
_entity_poly.type
_entity_poly.pdbx_seq_one_letter_code
_entity_poly.pdbx_strand_id
1 'polypeptide(L)'
;MGRVNLIGRRVKILVATDPNQVGLSGELVLERSKTLLLESQGRRLTIQKLGTVIELAGKGEVIRGDDILGRVEERIARAAS
;
A
#
# COMPACT_ATOMS: atom_id res chain seq x y z
N MET A 1 -15.86 0.12 0.99
CA MET A 1 -14.49 0.22 1.58
C MET A 1 -13.67 1.20 0.74
N GLY A 2 -13.90 2.52 0.86
CA GLY A 2 -13.36 3.51 -0.10
C GLY A 2 -12.47 4.62 0.48
N ARG A 3 -12.15 4.58 1.78
CA ARG A 3 -11.55 5.73 2.51
C ARG A 3 -10.19 5.45 3.15
N VAL A 4 -9.48 4.41 2.72
CA VAL A 4 -8.18 4.10 3.33
C VAL A 4 -7.13 5.09 2.81
N ASN A 5 -6.74 6.05 3.67
CA ASN A 5 -5.59 6.91 3.42
C ASN A 5 -4.31 6.20 3.91
N LEU A 6 -3.48 5.81 2.96
CA LEU A 6 -2.23 5.07 3.18
C LEU A 6 -1.01 5.99 3.30
N ILE A 7 -1.09 7.22 2.80
CA ILE A 7 0.06 8.13 2.77
C ILE A 7 0.38 8.57 4.21
N GLY A 8 1.67 8.58 4.55
CA GLY A 8 2.18 8.86 5.89
C GLY A 8 2.05 7.69 6.87
N ARG A 9 1.53 6.54 6.43
CA ARG A 9 1.44 5.34 7.29
C ARG A 9 2.74 4.53 7.19
N ARG A 10 3.24 4.10 8.35
CA ARG A 10 4.29 3.09 8.43
C ARG A 10 3.69 1.72 8.20
N VAL A 11 4.30 0.94 7.31
CA VAL A 11 3.81 -0.39 6.89
C VAL A 11 4.92 -1.41 6.84
N LYS A 12 4.54 -2.69 6.86
CA LYS A 12 5.39 -3.84 6.54
C LYS A 12 4.80 -4.62 5.37
N ILE A 13 5.64 -5.02 4.43
CA ILE A 13 5.25 -5.87 3.31
C ILE A 13 5.23 -7.32 3.78
N LEU A 14 4.06 -7.97 3.73
CA LEU A 14 3.88 -9.38 4.10
C LEU A 14 3.95 -10.31 2.89
N VAL A 15 3.43 -9.87 1.75
CA VAL A 15 3.44 -10.59 0.46
C VAL A 15 3.71 -9.57 -0.63
N ALA A 16 4.49 -9.94 -1.65
CA ALA A 16 4.74 -9.14 -2.84
C ALA A 16 5.06 -10.05 -4.03
N THR A 17 4.87 -9.53 -5.25
CA THR A 17 5.25 -10.24 -6.49
C THR A 17 6.76 -10.35 -6.68
N ASP A 18 7.52 -9.38 -6.16
CA ASP A 18 8.98 -9.45 -6.07
C ASP A 18 9.35 -9.95 -4.66
N PRO A 19 9.91 -11.17 -4.52
CA PRO A 19 10.24 -11.75 -3.23
C PRO A 19 11.21 -10.91 -2.39
N ASN A 20 12.06 -10.09 -3.03
CA ASN A 20 13.01 -9.22 -2.32
C ASN A 20 12.32 -8.07 -1.58
N GLN A 21 11.04 -7.82 -1.86
CA GLN A 21 10.25 -6.78 -1.21
C GLN A 21 9.55 -7.28 0.06
N VAL A 22 9.46 -8.60 0.27
CA VAL A 22 8.84 -9.19 1.45
C VAL A 22 9.65 -8.87 2.70
N GLY A 23 8.98 -8.48 3.78
CA GLY A 23 9.59 -8.10 5.05
C GLY A 23 10.09 -6.66 5.11
N LEU A 24 10.17 -5.95 3.97
CA LEU A 24 10.51 -4.54 3.97
C LEU A 24 9.49 -3.73 4.78
N SER A 25 9.98 -2.75 5.51
CA SER A 25 9.16 -1.87 6.35
C SER A 25 9.57 -0.43 6.12
N GLY A 26 8.61 0.49 6.12
CA GLY A 26 8.88 1.88 5.79
C GLY A 26 7.61 2.73 5.82
N GLU A 27 7.71 3.97 5.40
CA GLU A 27 6.58 4.89 5.28
C GLU A 27 6.06 4.93 3.84
N LEU A 28 4.74 4.84 3.66
CA LEU A 28 4.13 5.07 2.36
C LEU A 28 4.04 6.57 2.08
N VAL A 29 4.81 7.05 1.10
CA VAL A 29 4.89 8.48 0.78
C VAL A 29 4.05 8.89 -0.42
N LEU A 30 3.67 7.93 -1.28
CA LEU A 30 2.83 8.18 -2.45
C LEU A 30 1.99 6.96 -2.79
N GLU A 31 0.76 7.22 -3.21
CA GLU A 31 -0.12 6.23 -3.83
C GLU A 31 -0.32 6.59 -5.32
N ARG A 32 -0.11 5.62 -6.21
CA ARG A 32 -0.50 5.70 -7.63
C ARG A 32 -1.58 4.66 -7.92
N SER A 33 -2.16 4.68 -9.11
CA SER A 33 -3.23 3.76 -9.49
C SER A 33 -2.87 2.28 -9.26
N LYS A 34 -1.66 1.86 -9.65
CA LYS A 34 -1.20 0.45 -9.57
C LYS A 34 -0.06 0.22 -8.58
N THR A 35 0.57 1.28 -8.08
CA THR A 35 1.78 1.16 -7.27
C THR A 35 1.73 2.05 -6.03
N LEU A 36 2.54 1.69 -5.06
CA LEU A 36 2.82 2.44 -3.84
C LEU A 36 4.30 2.83 -3.84
N LEU A 37 4.63 4.00 -3.28
CA LEU A 37 6.01 4.39 -3.03
C LEU A 37 6.30 4.26 -1.53
N LEU A 38 7.19 3.34 -1.19
CA LEU A 38 7.66 3.07 0.16
C LEU A 38 9.01 3.75 0.36
N GLU A 39 9.13 4.60 1.38
CA GLU A 39 10.41 5.09 1.85
C GLU A 39 10.90 4.23 3.01
N SER A 40 12.03 3.55 2.81
CA SER A 40 12.65 2.63 3.76
C SER A 40 14.14 2.89 3.81
N GLN A 41 14.68 3.15 5.01
CA GLN A 41 16.13 3.36 5.23
C GLN A 41 16.76 4.39 4.28
N GLY A 42 16.04 5.49 4.02
CA GLY A 42 16.52 6.56 3.12
C GLY A 42 16.44 6.24 1.62
N ARG A 43 15.85 5.10 1.23
CA ARG A 43 15.63 4.71 -0.17
C ARG A 43 14.14 4.67 -0.48
N ARG A 44 13.78 5.01 -1.71
CA ARG A 44 12.41 4.94 -2.22
C ARG A 44 12.24 3.73 -3.11
N LEU A 45 11.26 2.90 -2.77
CA LEU A 45 10.97 1.63 -3.42
C LEU A 45 9.55 1.66 -3.98
N THR A 46 9.41 1.25 -5.23
CA THR A 46 8.10 1.13 -5.86
C THR A 46 7.57 -0.27 -5.64
N ILE A 47 6.43 -0.36 -4.96
CA ILE A 47 5.76 -1.62 -4.64
C ILE A 47 4.51 -1.75 -5.53
N GLN A 48 4.29 -2.91 -6.14
CA GLN A 48 3.06 -3.17 -6.88
C GLN A 48 1.89 -3.33 -5.91
N LYS A 49 0.70 -2.85 -6.27
CA LYS A 49 -0.51 -3.13 -5.49
C LYS A 49 -1.01 -4.56 -5.75
N LEU A 50 -1.07 -4.95 -7.03
CA LEU A 50 -1.54 -6.28 -7.42
C LEU A 50 -0.65 -7.36 -6.79
N GLY A 51 -1.25 -8.31 -6.08
CA GLY A 51 -0.53 -9.42 -5.45
C GLY A 51 0.30 -9.05 -4.23
N THR A 52 0.12 -7.84 -3.68
CA THR A 52 0.82 -7.40 -2.47
C THR A 52 -0.10 -7.42 -1.27
N VAL A 53 0.43 -7.79 -0.11
CA VAL A 53 -0.25 -7.68 1.19
C VAL A 53 0.62 -6.84 2.10
N ILE A 54 0.03 -5.79 2.67
CA ILE A 54 0.70 -4.87 3.59
C ILE A 54 0.04 -4.88 4.96
N GLU A 55 0.84 -4.77 6.00
CA GLU A 55 0.39 -4.59 7.38
C GLU A 55 0.65 -3.14 7.81
N LEU A 56 -0.36 -2.48 8.37
CA LEU A 56 -0.21 -1.17 8.98
C LEU A 56 0.42 -1.31 10.38
N ALA A 57 1.56 -0.65 10.58
CA ALA A 57 2.28 -0.69 11.84
C ALA A 57 1.42 -0.13 12.99
N GLY A 58 1.39 -0.85 14.11
CA GLY A 58 0.72 -0.43 15.34
C GLY A 58 -0.76 -0.79 15.46
N LYS A 59 -1.39 -1.33 14.41
CA LYS A 59 -2.80 -1.76 14.46
C LYS A 59 -3.05 -3.22 14.07
N GLY A 60 -2.07 -3.90 13.45
CA GLY A 60 -2.26 -5.25 12.91
C GLY A 60 -3.29 -5.30 11.77
N GLU A 61 -3.67 -4.14 11.23
CA GLU A 61 -4.61 -4.03 10.13
C GLU A 61 -3.90 -4.45 8.83
N VAL A 62 -4.45 -5.42 8.13
CA VAL A 62 -3.89 -5.99 6.90
C VAL A 62 -4.70 -5.51 5.71
N ILE A 63 -4.00 -5.06 4.67
CA ILE A 63 -4.58 -4.55 3.43
C ILE A 63 -4.03 -5.36 2.28
N ARG A 64 -4.93 -5.90 1.45
CA ARG A 64 -4.57 -6.48 0.17
C ARG A 64 -4.49 -5.37 -0.86
N GLY A 65 -3.37 -5.28 -1.56
CA GLY A 65 -3.16 -4.27 -2.59
C GLY A 65 -4.17 -4.39 -3.74
N ASP A 66 -4.66 -5.60 -4.01
CA ASP A 66 -5.75 -5.88 -4.95
C ASP A 66 -7.04 -5.10 -4.63
N ASP A 67 -7.37 -4.95 -3.35
CA ASP A 67 -8.58 -4.24 -2.89
C ASP A 67 -8.47 -2.70 -3.08
N ILE A 68 -7.24 -2.20 -3.23
CA ILE A 68 -6.94 -0.77 -3.39
C ILE A 68 -6.43 -0.42 -4.80
N LEU A 69 -6.65 -1.28 -5.80
CA LEU A 69 -6.37 -0.98 -7.19
C LEU A 69 -7.20 0.20 -7.72
N GLY A 70 -6.59 0.98 -8.62
CA GLY A 70 -7.14 2.25 -9.11
C GLY A 70 -6.66 3.43 -8.27
N ARG A 71 -6.94 4.66 -8.72
CA ARG A 71 -6.64 5.87 -7.92
C ARG A 71 -7.60 5.97 -6.73
N VAL A 72 -7.15 6.61 -5.66
CA VAL A 72 -7.98 6.82 -4.47
C VAL A 72 -9.31 7.52 -4.78
N GLU A 73 -9.30 8.50 -5.68
CA GLU A 73 -10.48 9.24 -6.12
C GLU A 73 -11.51 8.30 -6.79
N GLU A 74 -11.06 7.39 -7.65
CA GLU A 74 -11.92 6.39 -8.31
C GLU A 74 -12.51 5.39 -7.30
N ARG A 75 -11.77 5.06 -6.23
CA ARG A 75 -12.25 4.18 -5.16
C ARG A 75 -13.27 4.89 -4.26
N ILE A 76 -13.06 6.18 -3.98
CA ILE A 76 -14.01 7.00 -3.20
C ILE A 76 -15.33 7.13 -3.97
N ALA A 77 -15.28 7.41 -5.28
CA ALA A 77 -16.47 7.55 -6.11
C ALA A 77 -17.33 6.28 -6.12
N ARG A 78 -16.72 5.10 -6.31
CA ARG A 78 -17.42 3.80 -6.29
C ARG A 78 -18.00 3.42 -4.92
N ALA A 79 -17.48 3.97 -3.84
CA ALA A 79 -17.97 3.68 -2.50
C ALA A 79 -19.10 4.62 -2.05
N ALA A 80 -19.34 5.71 -2.79
CA ALA A 80 -20.41 6.66 -2.54
C ALA A 80 -21.69 6.38 -3.36
N SER A 81 -21.62 5.43 -4.30
CA SER A 81 -22.73 4.85 -5.06
C SER A 81 -23.24 3.57 -4.41
#